data_AF-A0A8C9UCX8-F1
#
_entry.id   AF-A0A8C9UCX8-F1
#
_cell.length_a   1.000
_cell.length_b   1.000
_cell.length_c   1.000
_cell.angle_alpha   90.00
_cell.angle_beta   90.00
_cell.angle_gamma   90.00
#
_symmetry.space_group_name_H-M   'P 1'
#
loop_
_entity.id
_entity.type
_entity.pdbx_description
1 polymer ?
#
loop_
_entity_poly.entity_id
_entity_poly.type
_entity_poly.pdbx_seq_one_letter_code
_entity_poly.pdbx_strand_id
1 'polypeptide(L)'
;ATLQNPLAVGQYVNNCSHEKAANVCYQEFDVPGHFPVELKQYLPNIVYSHDIESHLRCVVLVTLRDIKQGEELFSNYYTVVS
;
A
#
# COMPACT_ATOMS: atom_id res chain seq x y z
N ALA A 1 23.88 9.43 9.45
CA ALA A 1 22.46 9.20 9.74
C ALA A 1 21.97 8.10 8.82
N THR A 2 21.43 7.01 9.35
CA THR A 2 20.83 5.95 8.51
C THR A 2 19.60 6.54 7.81
N LEU A 3 19.63 6.62 6.47
CA LEU A 3 18.45 6.89 5.66
C LEU A 3 17.49 5.70 5.83
N GLN A 4 16.66 5.72 6.87
CA GLN A 4 15.53 4.82 7.00
C GLN A 4 14.33 5.54 6.40
N ASN A 5 13.74 4.98 5.34
CA ASN A 5 12.46 5.45 4.82
C ASN A 5 11.43 5.29 5.96
N PRO A 6 10.90 6.38 6.55
CA PRO A 6 9.94 6.28 7.65
C PRO A 6 8.63 5.62 7.21
N LEU A 7 8.41 5.47 5.89
CA LEU A 7 7.27 4.77 5.30
C LEU A 7 7.55 3.29 5.04
N ALA A 8 8.80 2.81 5.20
CA ALA A 8 9.16 1.40 5.11
C ALA A 8 8.92 0.65 6.43
N VAL A 9 7.89 1.05 7.18
CA VAL A 9 7.42 0.34 8.36
C VAL A 9 6.38 -0.66 7.87
N GLY A 10 6.71 -1.94 7.90
CA GLY A 10 5.74 -3.00 7.59
C GLY A 10 4.48 -2.84 8.42
N GLN A 11 3.32 -3.08 7.82
CA GLN A 11 2.03 -3.00 8.50
C GLN A 11 1.53 -4.42 8.79
N TYR A 12 1.13 -4.68 10.05
CA TYR A 12 0.39 -5.88 10.39
C TYR A 12 -1.10 -5.63 10.15
N VAL A 13 -1.67 -6.40 9.23
CA VAL A 13 -3.11 -6.35 8.92
C VAL A 13 -3.68 -7.74 9.16
N ASN A 14 -4.70 -7.82 9.99
CA ASN A 14 -5.39 -9.06 10.30
C ASN A 14 -6.64 -9.24 9.43
N ASN A 15 -7.18 -10.46 9.40
CA ASN A 15 -8.46 -10.70 8.74
C ASN A 15 -9.59 -10.17 9.61
N CYS A 16 -10.60 -9.58 8.99
CA CYS A 16 -11.82 -9.20 9.67
C CYS A 16 -12.57 -10.45 10.16
N SER A 17 -13.41 -10.27 11.17
CA SER A 17 -14.33 -11.28 11.67
C SER A 17 -15.73 -10.67 11.83
N HIS A 18 -16.71 -11.46 12.27
CA HIS A 18 -18.02 -10.95 12.62
C HIS A 18 -17.99 -9.87 13.72
N GLU A 19 -16.97 -9.91 14.59
CA GLU A 19 -16.80 -8.96 15.69
C GLU A 19 -15.89 -7.77 15.32
N LYS A 20 -14.93 -8.01 14.41
CA LYS A 20 -13.92 -7.04 14.01
C LYS A 20 -14.09 -6.72 12.53
N ALA A 21 -14.89 -5.69 12.23
CA ALA A 21 -15.15 -5.25 10.86
C ALA A 21 -13.88 -4.75 10.17
N ALA A 22 -13.79 -4.96 8.85
CA ALA A 22 -12.71 -4.40 8.05
C ALA A 22 -12.70 -2.87 8.12
N ASN A 23 -11.53 -2.30 8.36
CA ASN A 23 -11.29 -0.85 8.38
C ASN A 23 -10.23 -0.44 7.32
N VAL A 24 -9.61 -1.41 6.65
CA VAL A 24 -8.78 -1.23 5.46
C VAL A 24 -9.15 -2.27 4.38
N CYS A 25 -8.86 -1.99 3.12
CA CYS A 25 -8.99 -2.93 2.01
C CYS A 25 -7.76 -2.95 1.11
N TYR A 26 -7.54 -4.06 0.42
CA TYR A 26 -6.57 -4.14 -0.65
C TYR A 26 -7.18 -3.58 -1.94
N GLN A 27 -6.47 -2.66 -2.58
CA GLN A 27 -6.89 -2.06 -3.85
C GLN A 27 -5.77 -2.17 -4.87
N GLU A 28 -6.12 -2.59 -6.09
CA GLU A 28 -5.22 -2.46 -7.22
C GLU A 28 -5.07 -0.99 -7.59
N PHE A 29 -3.83 -0.55 -7.81
CA PHE A 29 -3.53 0.83 -8.13
C PHE A 29 -2.56 0.89 -9.31
N ASP A 30 -3.01 1.53 -10.38
CA ASP A 30 -2.16 1.90 -11.51
C ASP A 30 -1.42 3.20 -11.18
N VAL A 31 -0.10 3.10 -11.03
CA VAL A 31 0.75 4.26 -10.79
C VAL A 31 0.75 5.13 -12.05
N PRO A 32 0.43 6.44 -11.93
CA PRO A 32 0.38 7.31 -13.09
C PRO A 32 1.71 7.35 -13.85
N GLY A 33 1.67 7.39 -15.18
CA GLY A 33 2.90 7.44 -16.00
C GLY A 33 3.79 8.65 -15.69
N HIS A 34 3.18 9.78 -15.29
CA HIS A 34 3.88 11.00 -14.87
C HIS A 34 4.39 10.97 -13.41
N PHE A 35 4.30 9.82 -12.73
CA PHE A 35 4.78 9.69 -11.35
C PHE A 35 6.29 9.92 -11.27
N PRO A 36 6.79 10.77 -10.34
CA PRO A 36 8.21 11.13 -10.28
C PRO A 36 9.11 9.91 -10.13
N VAL A 37 10.11 9.81 -11.00
CA VAL A 37 11.01 8.65 -11.06
C VAL A 37 11.78 8.51 -9.74
N GLU A 38 12.20 9.61 -9.13
CA GLU A 38 12.92 9.62 -7.86
C GLU A 38 12.10 8.99 -6.72
N LEU A 39 10.77 9.09 -6.77
CA LEU A 39 9.89 8.51 -5.75
C LEU A 39 9.63 7.01 -5.98
N LYS A 40 9.91 6.49 -7.18
CA LYS A 40 9.74 5.07 -7.49
C LYS A 40 10.64 4.18 -6.62
N GLN A 41 11.77 4.69 -6.12
CA GLN A 41 12.66 3.97 -5.19
C GLN A 41 11.96 3.51 -3.89
N TYR A 42 10.82 4.12 -3.53
CA TYR A 42 10.05 3.77 -2.34
C TYR A 42 9.00 2.70 -2.60
N LEU A 43 8.78 2.31 -3.86
CA LEU A 43 7.85 1.26 -4.24
C LEU A 43 8.56 -0.10 -4.18
N PRO A 44 8.02 -1.09 -3.47
CA PRO A 44 8.67 -2.39 -3.33
C PRO A 44 8.65 -3.16 -4.65
N ASN A 45 9.69 -3.97 -4.88
CA ASN A 45 9.76 -4.95 -5.97
C ASN A 45 9.57 -4.40 -7.38
N ILE A 46 9.96 -3.15 -7.62
CA ILE A 46 9.94 -2.56 -8.96
C ILE A 46 11.31 -2.62 -9.62
N VAL A 47 11.34 -2.66 -10.94
CA VAL A 47 12.57 -2.37 -11.70
C VAL A 47 12.71 -0.85 -11.80
N TYR A 48 13.67 -0.31 -11.08
CA TYR A 48 14.00 1.12 -11.14
C TYR A 48 15.03 1.39 -12.25
N SER A 49 14.60 2.04 -13.33
CA SER A 49 15.46 2.49 -14.43
C SER A 49 14.93 3.80 -15.00
N HIS A 50 15.83 4.73 -15.34
CA HIS A 50 15.48 5.97 -16.04
C HIS A 50 15.20 5.75 -17.53
N ASP A 51 15.71 4.66 -18.11
CA ASP A 51 15.65 4.39 -19.55
C ASP A 51 14.39 3.60 -19.96
N ILE A 52 13.61 3.13 -18.97
CA ILE A 52 12.45 2.25 -19.20
C ILE A 52 11.20 2.94 -18.65
N GLU A 53 10.30 3.34 -19.56
CA GLU A 53 8.95 3.73 -19.20
C GLU A 53 8.12 2.47 -18.96
N SER A 54 7.88 2.11 -17.68
CA SER A 54 7.08 0.94 -17.33
C SER A 54 5.73 1.34 -16.75
N HIS A 55 4.68 0.65 -17.20
CA HIS A 55 3.40 0.64 -16.50
C HIS A 55 3.61 -0.10 -15.18
N LEU A 56 3.30 0.56 -14.08
CA LEU A 56 3.46 0.00 -12.75
C LEU A 56 2.08 -0.12 -12.10
N ARG A 57 1.69 -1.36 -11.83
CA ARG A 57 0.50 -1.68 -11.03
C ARG A 57 0.95 -2.28 -9.71
N CYS A 58 0.44 -1.75 -8.62
CA CYS A 58 0.70 -2.27 -7.27
C CYS A 58 -0.61 -2.54 -6.53
N VAL A 59 -0.50 -3.24 -5.40
CA VAL A 59 -1.62 -3.40 -4.46
C VAL A 59 -1.33 -2.51 -3.27
N VAL A 60 -2.25 -1.60 -2.97
CA VAL A 60 -2.16 -0.67 -1.85
C VAL A 60 -3.22 -1.00 -0.80
N LEU A 61 -2.97 -0.59 0.45
CA LEU A 61 -3.95 -0.65 1.52
C LEU A 61 -4.63 0.70 1.67
N VAL A 62 -5.95 0.73 1.51
CA VAL A 62 -6.76 1.95 1.62
C VAL A 62 -7.64 1.87 2.85
N THR A 63 -7.68 2.94 3.63
CA THR A 63 -8.57 3.06 4.77
C THR A 63 -10.02 3.21 4.32
N LEU A 64 -10.92 2.40 4.86
CA LEU A 64 -12.36 2.47 4.58
C LEU A 64 -13.07 3.55 5.41
N ARG A 65 -12.40 4.05 6.43
CA ARG A 65 -12.81 5.14 7.33
C ARG A 65 -11.58 5.69 8.07
N ASP A 66 -11.75 6.77 8.80
CA ASP A 66 -10.70 7.28 9.69
C ASP A 66 -10.21 6.21 10.68
N ILE A 67 -8.89 6.11 10.81
CA ILE A 67 -8.20 5.20 11.73
C ILE A 67 -7.63 6.01 12.89
N LYS A 68 -7.89 5.57 14.13
CA LYS A 68 -7.37 6.22 15.33
C LYS A 68 -6.01 5.64 15.74
N GLN A 69 -5.23 6.42 16.47
CA GLN A 69 -3.97 5.94 17.02
C GLN A 69 -4.20 4.72 17.92
N GLY A 70 -3.39 3.68 17.74
CA GLY A 70 -3.48 2.42 18.49
C GLY A 70 -4.58 1.47 18.01
N GLU A 71 -5.33 1.84 16.96
CA GLU A 71 -6.33 0.96 16.37
C GLU A 71 -5.69 -0.16 15.54
N GLU A 72 -6.20 -1.38 15.71
CA GLU A 72 -5.78 -2.56 14.95
C GLU A 72 -6.38 -2.53 13.54
N LEU A 73 -5.59 -2.90 12.52
CA LEU A 73 -6.04 -2.92 11.13
C LEU A 73 -6.61 -4.29 10.76
N PHE A 74 -7.81 -4.28 10.18
CA PHE A 74 -8.50 -5.44 9.66
C PHE A 74 -8.87 -5.24 8.19
N SER A 75 -8.62 -6.27 7.39
CA SER A 75 -9.04 -6.35 6.00
C SER A 75 -9.90 -7.59 5.76
N ASN A 76 -10.63 -7.61 4.65
CA ASN A 76 -11.24 -8.83 4.15
C ASN A 76 -10.32 -9.46 3.10
N TYR A 77 -9.73 -10.61 3.41
CA TYR A 77 -8.77 -11.28 2.51
C TYR A 77 -9.40 -11.78 1.19
N TYR A 78 -10.73 -11.79 1.10
CA TYR A 78 -11.44 -12.28 -0.07
C TYR A 78 -11.77 -11.19 -1.10
N THR A 79 -11.44 -9.93 -0.83
CA THR A 79 -11.85 -8.83 -1.71
C THR A 79 -10.70 -7.88 -1.97
N VAL A 80 -10.13 -7.99 -3.17
CA VAL A 80 -9.35 -6.92 -3.79
C VAL A 80 -10.31 -6.08 -4.62
N VAL A 81 -10.31 -4.77 -4.40
CA VAL A 81 -11.13 -3.84 -5.18
C VAL A 81 -10.27 -3.30 -6.33
N SER A 82 -10.79 -3.34 -7.56
CA SER A 82 -10.17 -2.73 -8.74
C SER A 82 -10.65 -1.29 -8.93
#